data_AF-A0A399RI90-F1
#
_entry.id   AF-A0A399RI90-F1
#
_cell.length_a   1.000
_cell.length_b   1.000
_cell.length_c   1.000
_cell.angle_alpha   90.00
_cell.angle_beta   90.00
_cell.angle_gamma   90.00
#
_symmetry.space_group_name_H-M   'P 1'
#
loop_
_entity.id
_entity.type
_entity.pdbx_description
1 polymer ?
#
loop_
_entity_poly.entity_id
_entity_poly.type
_entity_poly.pdbx_seq_one_letter_code
_entity_poly.pdbx_strand_id
1 'polypeptide(L)'
;MNRVIIFTVGLAIAMIAWPQVQSHHLRDELLQLAWCSSSGQAPGTQSLFGMHCVWCPVFVSGIAVMIVSPFLQHARMLAERLARVMP
;
A
#
# COMPACT_ATOMS: atom_id res chain seq x y z
N MET A 1 12.27 18.06 -10.55
CA MET A 1 12.62 17.73 -9.15
C MET A 1 11.45 17.14 -8.37
N ASN A 2 10.29 17.79 -8.28
CA ASN A 2 9.18 17.32 -7.44
C ASN A 2 8.72 15.87 -7.68
N ARG A 3 8.69 15.37 -8.92
CA ARG A 3 8.30 13.98 -9.22
C ARG A 3 9.20 12.94 -8.54
N VAL A 4 10.51 13.20 -8.49
CA VAL A 4 11.50 12.29 -7.90
C VAL A 4 11.39 12.32 -6.38
N ILE A 5 11.12 13.50 -5.80
CA ILE A 5 10.87 13.66 -4.37
C ILE A 5 9.62 12.87 -3.96
N ILE A 6 8.53 12.99 -4.72
CA ILE A 6 7.28 12.28 -4.41
C ILE A 6 7.45 10.76 -4.57
N PHE A 7 8.16 10.33 -5.61
CA PHE A 7 8.51 8.92 -5.79
C PHE A 7 9.35 8.38 -4.62
N THR A 8 10.38 9.11 -4.20
CA THR A 8 11.26 8.69 -3.09
C THR A 8 10.55 8.67 -1.75
N VAL A 9 9.60 9.59 -1.50
CA VAL A 9 8.72 9.53 -0.33
C VAL A 9 7.83 8.29 -0.36
N GLY A 10 7.20 7.99 -1.50
CA GLY A 10 6.40 6.76 -1.67
C GLY A 10 7.23 5.49 -1.43
N LEU A 11 8.46 5.47 -1.94
CA LEU A 11 9.40 4.37 -1.74
C LEU A 11 9.80 4.22 -0.26
N ALA A 12 10.08 5.32 0.43
CA ALA A 12 10.43 5.29 1.85
C ALA A 12 9.26 4.74 2.70
N ILE A 13 8.03 5.19 2.42
CA ILE A 13 6.81 4.68 3.08
C ILE A 13 6.66 3.18 2.82
N ALA A 14 6.83 2.75 1.57
CA ALA A 14 6.74 1.35 1.19
C ALA A 14 7.81 0.50 1.89
N MET A 15 9.05 0.95 1.97
CA MET A 15 10.14 0.23 2.64
C MET A 15 9.95 0.12 4.16
N ILE A 16 9.35 1.13 4.80
CA ILE A 16 9.05 1.07 6.25
C ILE A 16 7.86 0.13 6.52
N ALA A 17 6.84 0.17 5.67
CA ALA A 17 5.63 -0.64 5.86
C ALA A 17 5.83 -2.11 5.47
N TRP A 18 6.68 -2.40 4.48
CA TRP A 18 6.93 -3.76 3.98
C TRP A 18 7.28 -4.79 5.08
N PRO A 19 8.31 -4.58 5.94
CA PRO A 19 8.65 -5.55 6.97
C PRO A 19 7.52 -5.75 7.99
N GLN A 20 6.74 -4.70 8.27
CA GLN A 20 5.60 -4.79 9.19
C GLN A 20 4.50 -5.69 8.60
N VAL A 21 4.16 -5.49 7.33
CA VAL A 21 3.19 -6.32 6.59
C VAL A 21 3.68 -7.78 6.54
N GLN A 22 4.95 -8.01 6.19
CA GLN A 22 5.57 -9.35 6.17
C GLN A 22 5.49 -10.05 7.53
N SER A 23 5.89 -9.36 8.60
CA SER A 23 5.87 -9.93 9.95
C SER A 23 4.47 -10.30 10.42
N HIS A 24 3.47 -9.50 10.05
CA HIS A 24 2.07 -9.77 10.38
C HIS A 24 1.55 -10.99 9.63
N HIS A 25 1.76 -11.06 8.31
CA HIS A 25 1.34 -12.21 7.51
C HIS A 25 2.03 -13.50 7.94
N LEU A 26 3.35 -13.45 8.22
CA LEU A 26 4.08 -14.62 8.68
C LEU A 26 3.56 -15.12 10.03
N ARG A 27 3.17 -14.21 10.93
CA ARG A 27 2.55 -14.57 12.21
C ARG A 27 1.17 -15.19 12.04
N ASP A 28 0.35 -14.64 11.14
CA ASP A 28 -0.96 -15.19 10.83
C ASP A 28 -0.86 -16.58 10.21
N GLU A 29 0.07 -16.78 9.26
CA GLU A 29 0.34 -18.09 8.67
C GLU A 29 0.81 -19.11 9.71
N LEU A 30 1.69 -18.73 10.63
CA LEU A 30 2.15 -19.60 11.72
C LEU A 30 1.00 -19.98 12.67
N LEU A 31 0.14 -19.03 13.03
CA LEU A 31 -1.04 -19.29 13.85
C LEU A 31 -2.02 -20.20 13.10
N GLN A 32 -2.19 -19.99 11.80
CA GLN A 32 -3.03 -20.80 10.93
C GLN A 32 -2.52 -22.24 10.86
N LEU A 33 -1.21 -22.43 10.67
CA LEU A 33 -0.54 -23.73 10.65
C LEU A 33 -0.64 -24.45 12.01
N ALA A 34 -0.46 -23.73 13.11
CA ALA A 34 -0.64 -24.27 14.47
C ALA A 34 -2.09 -24.66 14.75
N TRP A 35 -3.05 -23.94 14.18
CA TRP A 35 -4.46 -24.31 14.23
C TRP A 35 -4.76 -25.57 13.42
N CYS A 36 -4.31 -25.63 12.16
CA CYS A 36 -4.45 -26.81 11.32
C CYS A 36 -3.82 -28.07 11.94
N SER A 37 -2.65 -27.93 12.59
CA SER A 37 -1.96 -29.05 13.22
C SER A 37 -2.63 -29.53 14.51
N SER A 38 -3.44 -28.69 15.16
CA SER A 38 -4.10 -29.02 16.44
C SER A 38 -5.58 -29.41 16.28
N SER A 39 -6.31 -28.83 15.33
CA SER A 39 -7.76 -29.04 15.19
C SER A 39 -8.17 -29.89 13.98
N GLY A 40 -7.29 -30.13 13.00
CA GLY A 40 -7.59 -30.90 11.79
C GLY A 40 -8.61 -30.25 10.85
N GLN A 41 -9.06 -29.02 11.13
CA GLN A 41 -10.00 -28.26 10.31
C GLN A 41 -9.31 -27.04 9.70
N ALA A 42 -9.64 -26.74 8.44
CA ALA A 42 -9.16 -25.53 7.78
C ALA A 42 -9.76 -24.30 8.49
N PRO A 43 -8.94 -23.34 8.96
CA PRO A 43 -9.43 -22.14 9.60
C PRO A 43 -10.23 -21.30 8.60
N GLY A 44 -11.30 -20.66 9.09
CA GLY A 44 -12.18 -19.83 8.27
C GLY A 44 -11.37 -18.78 7.51
N THR A 45 -11.50 -18.78 6.18
CA THR A 45 -10.81 -17.85 5.29
C THR A 45 -11.27 -16.43 5.59
N GLN A 46 -10.42 -15.66 6.26
CA GLN A 46 -10.67 -14.23 6.41
C GLN A 46 -10.44 -13.56 5.03
N SER A 47 -11.44 -12.78 4.60
CA SER A 47 -11.52 -12.17 3.27
C SER A 47 -10.29 -11.31 2.96
N LEU A 48 -9.86 -11.33 1.69
CA LEU A 48 -8.86 -10.42 1.10
C LEU A 48 -9.10 -8.92 1.38
N PHE A 49 -10.34 -8.55 1.76
CA PHE A 49 -10.74 -7.18 2.10
C PHE A 49 -10.88 -6.90 3.60
N GLY A 50 -10.68 -7.90 4.47
CA GLY A 50 -10.46 -7.67 5.89
C GLY A 50 -9.04 -7.13 6.05
N MET A 51 -8.84 -5.82 6.05
CA MET A 51 -7.49 -5.28 6.30
C MET A 51 -7.09 -5.55 7.74
N HIS A 52 -6.42 -6.69 7.95
CA HIS A 52 -6.02 -7.20 9.26
C HIS A 52 -4.93 -6.36 9.95
N CYS A 53 -4.20 -5.53 9.19
CA CYS A 53 -3.21 -4.62 9.77
C CYS A 53 -3.23 -3.21 9.14
N VAL A 54 -2.98 -2.20 9.97
CA VAL A 54 -2.87 -0.78 9.57
C VAL A 54 -1.72 -0.56 8.58
N TRP A 55 -0.75 -1.47 8.51
CA TRP A 55 0.40 -1.34 7.62
C TRP A 55 0.10 -1.72 6.16
N CYS A 56 -0.93 -2.54 5.90
CA CYS A 56 -1.37 -2.86 4.54
C CYS A 56 -1.82 -1.61 3.75
N PRO A 57 -2.74 -0.75 4.24
CA PRO A 57 -3.09 0.47 3.53
C PRO A 57 -1.93 1.45 3.41
N VAL A 58 -1.04 1.51 4.40
CA VAL A 58 0.16 2.36 4.35
C VAL A 58 1.09 1.90 3.23
N PHE A 59 1.35 0.59 3.12
CA PHE A 59 2.17 0.02 2.06
C PHE A 59 1.56 0.27 0.67
N VAL A 60 0.25 0.02 0.52
CA VAL A 60 -0.48 0.27 -0.73
C VAL A 60 -0.46 1.76 -1.10
N SER A 61 -0.60 2.66 -0.11
CA SER A 61 -0.53 4.10 -0.36
C SER A 61 0.86 4.54 -0.84
N GLY A 62 1.94 3.98 -0.29
CA GLY A 62 3.31 4.25 -0.74
C GLY A 62 3.53 3.83 -2.20
N ILE A 63 3.06 2.64 -2.57
CA ILE A 63 3.09 2.17 -3.97
C ILE A 63 2.24 3.07 -4.87
N ALA A 64 1.02 3.42 -4.45
CA ALA A 64 0.13 4.27 -5.24
C ALA A 64 0.77 5.64 -5.52
N VAL A 65 1.43 6.23 -4.52
CA VAL A 65 2.18 7.49 -4.67
C VAL A 65 3.30 7.33 -5.70
N MET A 66 4.05 6.22 -5.68
CA MET A 66 5.08 5.94 -6.68
C MET A 66 4.49 5.82 -8.09
N ILE A 67 3.40 5.08 -8.27
CA ILE A 67 2.72 4.87 -9.56
C ILE A 67 2.20 6.20 -10.14
N VAL A 68 1.62 7.06 -9.30
CA VAL A 68 1.02 8.34 -9.73
C VAL A 68 2.07 9.43 -9.94
N SER A 69 3.24 9.32 -9.29
CA SER A 69 4.32 10.32 -9.36
C SER A 69 4.73 10.79 -10.78
N PRO A 70 4.84 9.95 -11.83
CA PRO A 70 5.16 10.42 -13.18
C PRO A 70 4.04 11.23 -13.85
N PHE A 71 2.78 11.00 -13.46
CA PHE A 71 1.61 11.66 -14.04
C PHE A 71 1.32 13.04 -13.42
N LEU A 72 1.89 13.35 -12.26
CA LEU A 72 1.67 14.62 -11.56
C LEU A 72 2.06 15.87 -12.36
N GLN A 73 3.06 15.79 -13.23
CA GLN A 73 3.43 16.93 -14.09
C GLN A 73 2.37 17.21 -15.16
N HIS A 74 1.74 16.17 -15.70
CA HIS A 74 0.67 16.29 -16.68
C HIS A 74 -0.58 16.88 -16.02
N ALA A 75 -0.95 16.38 -14.84
CA ALA A 75 -2.07 16.91 -14.06
C ALA A 75 -1.88 18.39 -13.71
N ARG A 76 -0.65 18.80 -13.32
CA ARG A 76 -0.35 20.20 -12.98
C ARG A 76 -0.44 21.13 -14.19
N MET A 77 0.11 20.73 -15.33
CA MET A 77 -0.03 21.50 -16.58
C MET A 77 -1.48 21.63 -17.02
N LEU A 78 -2.28 20.57 -16.86
CA LEU A 78 -3.70 20.58 -17.21
C LEU A 78 -4.50 21.49 -16.28
N ALA A 79 -4.20 21.46 -14.98
CA ALA A 79 -4.79 22.36 -13.99
C ALA A 79 -4.44 23.83 -14.26
N GLU A 80 -3.19 24.15 -14.58
CA GLU A 80 -2.76 25.50 -14.93
C GLU A 80 -3.41 26.01 -16.22
N ARG A 81 -3.66 25.12 -17.20
CA ARG A 81 -4.40 25.46 -18.41
C ARG A 81 -5.88 25.67 -18.14
N LEU A 82 -6.51 24.80 -17.36
CA LEU A 82 -7.92 24.93 -16.96
C LEU A 82 -8.17 26.21 -16.17
N ALA A 83 -7.31 26.54 -15.20
CA ALA A 83 -7.41 27.76 -14.41
C ALA A 83 -7.21 29.05 -15.24
N ARG A 84 -6.61 28.94 -16.43
CA ARG A 84 -6.45 30.06 -17.35
C ARG A 84 -7.64 30.22 -18.31
N VAL A 85 -8.42 29.17 -18.51
CA VAL A 85 -9.60 29.12 -19.40
C VAL A 85 -10.91 29.33 -18.63
N MET A 86 -10.96 28.92 -17.35
CA MET A 86 -12.03 29.20 -16.42
C MET A 86 -11.52 30.16 -15.33
N PRO A 87 -11.71 31.49 -15.49
CA PRO A 87 -11.39 32.47 -14.46
C PRO A 87 -12.33 32.38 -13.25
#